data_AF-A0A812P7Y1-F1
#
_entry.id   AF-A0A812P7Y1-F1
#
_cell.length_a   1.000
_cell.length_b   1.000
_cell.length_c   1.000
_cell.angle_alpha   90.00
_cell.angle_beta   90.00
_cell.angle_gamma   90.00
#
_symmetry.space_group_name_H-M   'P 1'
#
loop_
_entity.id
_entity.type
_entity.pdbx_description
1 polymer ?
#
loop_
_entity_poly.entity_id
_entity_poly.type
_entity_poly.pdbx_seq_one_letter_code
_entity_poly.pdbx_strand_id
1 'polypeptide(L)'
;MGFKKGRAARAAAERAAVANSKPLNIRHDCTSMVTYDAPNGSSYTIDVELMIQRNPSKGTSRNVHRHRGHVGRWTMWQYEAERAEGRNYTHSKTTLIQYPKEVCFALEDRYQALRALQAKASQLGEPVMDRQRATDAWRL
;
A
#
# COMPACT_ATOMS: atom_id res chain seq x y z
N MET A 1 -29.42 -31.18 -17.97
CA MET A 1 -27.98 -30.86 -18.13
C MET A 1 -27.80 -29.33 -18.17
N GLY A 2 -27.10 -28.67 -17.22
CA GLY A 2 -27.21 -27.19 -17.14
C GLY A 2 -26.09 -26.34 -16.50
N PHE A 3 -24.91 -26.85 -16.13
CA PHE A 3 -23.95 -26.09 -15.30
C PHE A 3 -22.60 -25.72 -15.95
N LYS A 4 -22.48 -25.70 -17.29
CA LYS A 4 -21.20 -25.40 -17.96
C LYS A 4 -21.04 -23.95 -18.48
N LYS A 5 -22.11 -23.16 -18.56
CA LYS A 5 -22.06 -21.80 -19.16
C LYS A 5 -21.53 -20.69 -18.22
N GLY A 6 -21.58 -20.87 -16.90
CA GLY A 6 -21.16 -19.82 -15.94
C GLY A 6 -19.65 -19.67 -15.76
N ARG A 7 -18.89 -20.77 -15.85
CA ARG A 7 -17.44 -20.76 -15.59
C ARG A 7 -16.65 -20.08 -16.72
N ALA A 8 -17.07 -20.28 -17.97
CA ALA A 8 -16.48 -19.63 -19.13
C ALA A 8 -16.77 -18.12 -19.16
N ALA A 9 -17.99 -17.70 -18.76
CA ALA A 9 -18.35 -16.28 -18.65
C ALA A 9 -17.55 -15.55 -17.57
N ARG A 10 -17.32 -16.20 -16.41
CA ARG A 10 -16.51 -15.63 -15.32
C ARG A 10 -15.02 -15.53 -15.71
N ALA A 11 -14.47 -16.55 -16.36
CA ALA A 11 -13.10 -16.51 -16.87
C ALA A 11 -12.91 -15.48 -18.00
N ALA A 12 -13.94 -15.26 -18.84
CA ALA A 12 -13.92 -14.21 -19.86
C ALA A 12 -14.02 -12.81 -19.24
N ALA A 13 -14.83 -12.61 -18.19
CA ALA A 13 -14.91 -11.36 -17.45
C ALA A 13 -13.61 -11.05 -16.70
N GLU A 14 -12.98 -12.06 -16.09
CA GLU A 14 -11.66 -11.93 -15.47
C GLU A 14 -10.58 -11.57 -16.50
N ARG A 15 -10.59 -12.22 -17.68
CA ARG A 15 -9.67 -11.86 -18.78
C ARG A 15 -9.92 -10.48 -19.34
N ALA A 16 -11.18 -10.05 -19.45
CA ALA A 16 -11.55 -8.70 -19.91
C ALA A 16 -11.18 -7.62 -18.87
N ALA A 17 -11.25 -7.94 -17.58
CA ALA A 17 -10.78 -7.06 -16.50
C ALA A 17 -9.26 -6.92 -16.51
N VAL A 18 -8.52 -8.00 -16.80
CA VAL A 18 -7.06 -7.97 -16.99
C VAL A 18 -6.68 -7.23 -18.29
N ALA A 19 -7.46 -7.36 -19.36
CA ALA A 19 -7.20 -6.67 -20.63
C ALA A 19 -7.47 -5.15 -20.57
N ASN A 20 -8.36 -4.70 -19.68
CA ASN A 20 -8.68 -3.28 -19.47
C ASN A 20 -7.96 -2.64 -18.27
N SER A 21 -7.07 -3.37 -17.58
CA SER A 21 -6.25 -2.75 -16.54
C SER A 21 -5.23 -1.83 -17.20
N LYS A 22 -5.54 -0.53 -17.26
CA LYS A 22 -4.53 0.50 -17.53
C LYS A 22 -3.34 0.22 -16.62
N PRO A 23 -2.10 0.23 -17.14
CA PRO A 23 -0.92 0.02 -16.30
C PRO A 23 -0.96 1.04 -15.16
N LEU A 24 -0.86 0.55 -13.92
CA LEU A 24 -0.72 1.43 -12.76
C LEU A 24 0.54 2.24 -12.98
N ASN A 25 0.41 3.56 -13.04
CA ASN A 25 1.55 4.46 -13.18
C ASN A 25 2.22 4.57 -11.81
N ILE A 26 3.18 3.68 -11.56
CA ILE A 26 3.91 3.59 -10.30
C ILE A 26 5.24 4.33 -10.46
N ARG A 27 5.50 5.31 -9.59
CA ARG A 27 6.70 6.14 -9.57
C ARG A 27 7.34 6.02 -8.19
N HIS A 28 8.66 5.99 -8.11
CA HIS A 28 9.39 5.89 -6.85
C HIS A 28 10.49 6.95 -6.78
N ASP A 29 10.64 7.62 -5.64
CA ASP A 29 11.64 8.70 -5.46
C ASP A 29 12.99 8.20 -4.94
N CYS A 30 13.36 6.97 -5.32
CA CYS A 30 14.58 6.25 -4.93
C CYS A 30 14.82 6.03 -3.41
N THR A 31 14.10 6.73 -2.53
CA THR A 31 14.41 6.84 -1.09
C THR A 31 13.42 6.03 -0.26
N SER A 32 12.21 6.56 -0.02
CA SER A 32 11.18 5.91 0.82
C SER A 32 9.75 6.04 0.26
N MET A 33 9.57 6.80 -0.82
CA MET A 33 8.25 7.14 -1.35
C MET A 33 7.90 6.35 -2.61
N VAL A 34 6.67 5.85 -2.65
CA VAL A 34 6.04 5.21 -3.80
C VAL A 34 4.74 5.95 -4.12
N THR A 35 4.66 6.52 -5.31
CA THR A 35 3.44 7.16 -5.82
C THR A 35 2.79 6.24 -6.84
N TYR A 36 1.47 6.06 -6.77
CA TYR A 36 0.75 5.32 -7.81
C TYR A 36 -0.57 5.98 -8.18
N ASP A 37 -0.90 5.91 -9.47
CA ASP A 37 -2.21 6.31 -9.98
C ASP A 37 -3.15 5.11 -9.92
N ALA A 38 -4.18 5.21 -9.08
CA ALA A 38 -5.19 4.17 -8.97
C ALA A 38 -6.13 4.17 -10.19
N PRO A 39 -6.81 3.04 -10.49
CA PRO A 39 -7.68 2.92 -11.66
C PRO A 39 -8.86 3.91 -11.68
N ASN A 40 -9.20 4.49 -10.52
CA ASN A 40 -10.23 5.52 -10.38
C ASN A 40 -9.74 6.95 -10.70
N GLY A 41 -8.50 7.10 -11.19
CA GLY A 41 -7.86 8.38 -11.50
C GLY A 41 -7.34 9.14 -10.28
N SER A 42 -7.40 8.56 -9.08
CA SER A 42 -6.78 9.16 -7.88
C SER A 42 -5.31 8.77 -7.80
N SER A 43 -4.44 9.75 -7.62
CA SER A 43 -3.03 9.52 -7.27
C SER A 43 -2.88 9.37 -5.76
N TYR A 44 -2.01 8.47 -5.33
CA TYR A 44 -1.68 8.27 -3.92
C TYR A 44 -0.17 8.22 -3.74
N THR A 45 0.33 8.87 -2.69
CA THR A 45 1.74 8.82 -2.29
C THR A 45 1.85 7.99 -1.02
N ILE A 46 2.67 6.96 -1.03
CA ILE A 46 2.91 6.08 0.09
C ILE A 46 4.33 6.30 0.59
N ASP A 47 4.44 6.69 1.85
CA ASP A 47 5.70 6.77 2.57
C ASP A 47 5.93 5.46 3.33
N VAL A 48 6.93 4.70 2.88
CA VAL A 48 7.29 3.38 3.42
C VAL A 48 8.05 3.50 4.74
N GLU A 49 8.66 4.66 5.01
CA GLU A 49 9.35 4.93 6.27
C GLU A 49 8.35 5.25 7.38
N LEU A 50 7.39 6.13 7.08
CA LEU A 50 6.35 6.52 8.02
C LEU A 50 5.18 5.54 8.08
N MET A 51 5.09 4.59 7.14
CA MET A 51 3.96 3.67 7.00
C MET A 51 2.63 4.41 6.82
N ILE A 52 2.62 5.45 5.97
CA ILE A 52 1.45 6.30 5.72
C ILE A 52 1.21 6.46 4.22
N GLN A 53 -0.06 6.31 3.81
CA GLN A 53 -0.56 6.69 2.50
C GLN A 53 -1.19 8.08 2.58
N ARG A 54 -0.93 8.93 1.59
CA ARG A 54 -1.53 10.26 1.44
C ARG A 54 -2.24 10.37 0.09
N ASN A 55 -3.42 10.97 0.09
CA ASN A 55 -4.10 11.41 -1.12
C ASN A 55 -3.86 12.91 -1.30
N PRO A 56 -2.97 13.34 -2.21
CA PRO A 56 -2.68 14.75 -2.42
C PRO A 56 -3.90 15.55 -2.87
N SER A 57 -4.84 14.94 -3.61
CA SER A 57 -6.04 15.62 -4.10
C SER A 57 -7.08 15.89 -3.00
N LYS A 58 -7.13 15.05 -1.96
CA LYS A 58 -8.13 15.16 -0.88
C LYS A 58 -7.53 15.60 0.46
N GLY A 59 -6.21 15.69 0.56
CA GLY A 59 -5.51 15.98 1.82
C GLY A 59 -5.67 14.90 2.89
N THR A 60 -6.16 13.70 2.54
CA THR A 60 -6.41 12.62 3.50
C THR A 60 -5.21 11.70 3.64
N SER A 61 -5.00 11.19 4.85
CA SER A 61 -3.97 10.21 5.17
C SER A 61 -4.57 8.91 5.70
N ARG A 62 -3.87 7.80 5.48
CA ARG A 62 -4.26 6.45 5.91
C ARG A 62 -3.04 5.70 6.39
N ASN A 63 -3.20 4.88 7.42
CA ASN A 63 -2.10 4.03 7.88
C ASN A 63 -1.88 2.87 6.90
N VAL A 64 -0.63 2.49 6.75
CA VAL A 64 -0.18 1.38 5.93
C VAL A 64 0.41 0.31 6.81
N HIS A 65 0.09 -0.94 6.52
CA HIS A 65 0.52 -2.10 7.28
C HIS A 65 1.25 -3.07 6.38
N ARG A 66 2.40 -3.55 6.86
CA ARG A 66 3.17 -4.61 6.23
C ARG A 66 3.04 -5.88 7.05
N HIS A 67 2.41 -6.90 6.47
CA HIS A 67 2.28 -8.21 7.07
C HIS A 67 3.21 -9.21 6.39
N ARG A 68 4.02 -9.92 7.20
CA ARG A 68 4.86 -11.02 6.73
C ARG A 68 4.27 -12.33 7.23
N GLY A 69 3.91 -13.22 6.33
CA GLY A 69 3.42 -14.55 6.68
C GLY A 69 4.53 -15.43 7.25
N HIS A 70 4.20 -16.23 8.27
CA HIS A 70 5.12 -17.19 8.89
C HIS A 70 5.38 -18.42 8.00
N VAL A 71 4.43 -18.78 7.13
CA VAL A 71 4.52 -19.95 6.25
C VAL A 71 4.55 -19.47 4.79
N GLY A 72 5.64 -19.78 4.08
CA GLY A 72 5.75 -19.54 2.63
C GLY A 72 6.32 -18.19 2.17
N ARG A 73 6.94 -17.38 3.05
CA ARG A 73 7.60 -16.10 2.69
C ARG A 73 6.73 -15.18 1.81
N TRP A 74 5.45 -15.04 2.11
CA TRP A 74 4.65 -13.99 1.48
C TRP A 74 4.71 -12.71 2.30
N THR A 75 4.80 -11.59 1.59
CA THR A 75 4.63 -10.25 2.17
C THR A 75 3.40 -9.62 1.57
N MET A 76 2.58 -9.01 2.42
CA MET A 76 1.37 -8.31 2.02
C MET A 76 1.42 -6.90 2.57
N TRP A 77 1.05 -5.96 1.72
CA TRP A 77 0.89 -4.56 2.07
C TRP A 77 -0.60 -4.22 2.06
N GLN A 78 -1.06 -3.58 3.12
CA GLN A 78 -2.45 -3.19 3.31
C GLN A 78 -2.54 -1.73 3.74
N TYR A 79 -3.67 -1.08 3.50
CA TYR A 79 -3.96 0.24 4.04
C TYR A 79 -5.31 0.25 4.77
N GLU A 80 -5.40 1.13 5.76
CA GLU A 80 -6.64 1.37 6.48
C GLU A 80 -7.61 2.21 5.63
N ALA A 81 -8.80 1.66 5.41
CA ALA A 81 -9.91 2.38 4.81
C ALA A 81 -11.01 2.56 5.85
N GLU A 82 -11.49 3.80 5.97
CA GLU A 82 -12.71 4.08 6.71
C GLU A 82 -13.89 3.44 5.99
N ARG A 83 -14.66 2.64 6.74
CA ARG A 83 -15.92 2.08 6.23
C ARG A 83 -17.03 3.07 6.55
N ALA A 84 -17.79 3.48 5.53
CA ALA A 84 -19.04 4.20 5.76
C ALA A 84 -19.95 3.34 6.65
N GLU A 85 -20.55 3.93 7.69
CA GLU A 85 -21.45 3.24 8.62
C GLU A 85 -22.60 2.57 7.84
N GLY A 86 -22.47 1.25 7.64
CA GLY A 86 -23.51 0.40 7.12
C GLY A 86 -24.30 -0.23 8.27
N ARG A 87 -25.52 -0.70 7.99
CA ARG A 87 -26.49 -1.28 8.96
C ARG A 87 -26.05 -2.56 9.69
N ASN A 88 -24.76 -2.92 9.69
CA ASN A 88 -24.28 -4.18 10.26
C ASN A 88 -23.42 -3.94 11.51
N TYR A 89 -23.84 -4.59 12.60
CA TYR A 89 -23.37 -4.59 14.00
C TYR A 89 -21.90 -5.02 14.25
N THR A 90 -20.99 -4.71 13.34
CA THR A 90 -19.55 -5.00 13.52
C THR A 90 -18.83 -3.72 13.92
N HIS A 91 -18.31 -3.70 15.15
CA HIS A 91 -17.77 -2.52 15.86
C HIS A 91 -16.50 -1.88 15.25
N SER A 92 -15.94 -2.39 14.15
CA SER A 92 -14.72 -1.83 13.55
C SER A 92 -15.03 -0.82 12.45
N LYS A 93 -14.80 0.47 12.73
CA LYS A 93 -14.91 1.58 11.75
C LYS A 93 -13.86 1.51 10.63
N THR A 94 -12.85 0.65 10.77
CA THR A 94 -11.70 0.56 9.88
C THR A 94 -11.61 -0.83 9.25
N THR A 95 -11.36 -0.89 7.94
CA THR A 95 -11.10 -2.13 7.20
C THR A 95 -9.72 -2.06 6.57
N LEU A 96 -8.97 -3.16 6.60
CA LEU A 96 -7.69 -3.26 5.90
C LEU A 96 -7.92 -3.72 4.46
N ILE A 97 -7.42 -2.95 3.50
CA ILE A 97 -7.52 -3.26 2.07
C ILE A 97 -6.12 -3.54 1.53
N GLN A 98 -5.97 -4.64 0.82
CA GLN A 98 -4.71 -5.01 0.19
C GLN A 98 -4.41 -4.14 -1.02
N TYR A 99 -3.14 -3.70 -1.14
CA TYR A 99 -2.67 -2.99 -2.34
C TYR A 99 -2.64 -3.91 -3.57
N PRO A 100 -2.71 -3.34 -4.80
CA PRO A 100 -2.41 -4.09 -6.02
C PRO A 100 -1.03 -4.76 -5.95
N LYS A 101 -0.88 -5.88 -6.65
CA LYS A 101 0.32 -6.73 -6.57
C LYS A 101 1.58 -5.97 -6.98
N GLU A 102 1.47 -5.17 -8.02
CA GLU A 102 2.56 -4.34 -8.57
C GLU A 102 3.00 -3.28 -7.56
N VAL A 103 2.04 -2.66 -6.87
CA VAL A 103 2.31 -1.69 -5.80
C VAL A 103 2.96 -2.40 -4.60
N CYS A 104 2.50 -3.60 -4.23
CA CYS A 104 3.12 -4.38 -3.16
C CYS A 104 4.60 -4.69 -3.43
N PHE A 105 4.96 -5.02 -4.68
CA PHE A 105 6.35 -5.24 -5.04
C PHE A 105 7.19 -3.98 -4.93
N ALA A 106 6.68 -2.85 -5.43
CA ALA A 106 7.38 -1.56 -5.32
C ALA A 106 7.58 -1.16 -3.85
N LEU A 107 6.56 -1.33 -3.00
CA LEU A 107 6.65 -1.04 -1.57
C LEU A 107 7.66 -1.94 -0.87
N GLU A 108 7.67 -3.24 -1.18
CA GLU A 108 8.59 -4.19 -0.56
C GLU A 108 10.05 -3.92 -0.96
N ASP A 109 10.29 -3.62 -2.23
CA ASP A 109 11.62 -3.26 -2.73
C ASP A 109 12.16 -2.00 -2.05
N ARG A 110 11.33 -0.96 -1.91
CA ARG A 110 11.71 0.26 -1.17
C ARG A 110 11.91 0.01 0.31
N TYR A 111 11.07 -0.81 0.94
CA TYR A 111 11.23 -1.18 2.35
C TYR A 111 12.56 -1.90 2.58
N GLN A 112 12.94 -2.84 1.71
CA GLN A 112 14.21 -3.55 1.82
C GLN A 112 15.40 -2.61 1.62
N ALA A 113 15.34 -1.69 0.65
CA ALA A 113 16.38 -0.67 0.46
C ALA A 113 16.55 0.21 1.71
N LEU A 114 15.45 0.67 2.30
CA LEU A 114 15.45 1.47 3.52
C LEU A 114 16.04 0.70 4.71
N ARG A 115 15.69 -0.57 4.87
CA ARG A 115 16.26 -1.43 5.92
C ARG A 115 17.75 -1.69 5.71
N ALA A 116 18.20 -1.86 4.47
CA ALA A 116 19.62 -2.00 4.16
C ALA A 116 20.41 -0.72 4.48
N LEU A 117 19.85 0.45 4.17
CA LEU A 117 20.45 1.74 4.54
C LEU A 117 20.52 1.93 6.05
N GLN A 118 19.44 1.60 6.79
CA GLN A 118 19.43 1.65 8.25
C GLN A 118 20.46 0.70 8.86
N ALA A 119 20.55 -0.54 8.35
CA ALA A 119 21.54 -1.51 8.83
C ALA A 119 22.98 -1.03 8.58
N LYS A 120 23.24 -0.43 7.41
CA LYS A 120 24.54 0.16 7.09
C LYS A 120 24.85 1.35 8.00
N ALA A 121 23.88 2.23 8.26
CA ALA A 121 24.04 3.35 9.18
C ALA A 121 24.33 2.88 10.62
N SER A 122 23.64 1.83 11.09
CA SER A 122 23.90 1.23 12.41
C SER A 122 25.30 0.60 12.51
N GLN A 123 25.85 0.07 11.42
CA GLN A 123 27.22 -0.46 11.39
C GLN A 123 28.29 0.63 11.38
N LEU A 124 27.97 1.83 10.89
CA LEU A 124 28.86 2.99 10.83
C LEU A 124 28.91 3.80 12.14
N GLY A 125 28.13 3.42 13.16
CA GLY A 125 28.18 4.03 14.49
C GLY A 125 27.61 5.46 14.55
N GLU A 126 26.91 5.92 13.51
CA GLU A 126 26.23 7.21 13.58
C GLU A 126 24.98 7.08 14.47
N PRO A 127 24.77 7.99 15.44
CA PRO A 127 23.57 7.97 16.26
C PRO A 127 22.37 8.14 15.32
N VAL A 128 21.47 7.14 15.35
CA VAL A 128 20.15 7.24 14.73
C VAL A 128 19.47 8.44 15.39
N MET A 129 19.50 9.58 14.71
CA MET A 129 18.92 10.84 15.19
C MET A 129 17.51 10.55 15.71
N ASP A 130 17.29 10.87 16.98
CA ASP A 130 16.03 10.68 17.68
C ASP A 130 14.93 11.49 16.97
N ARG A 131 14.09 10.82 16.17
CA ARG A 131 13.17 11.42 15.19
C ARG A 131 11.91 12.04 15.80
N GLN A 132 11.87 12.27 17.11
CA GLN A 132 10.73 12.90 17.78
C GLN A 132 10.55 14.39 17.43
N ARG A 133 11.47 15.02 16.70
CA ARG A 133 11.34 16.45 16.30
C ARG A 133 10.67 16.70 14.94
N ALA A 134 10.45 15.70 14.10
CA ALA A 134 9.86 15.92 12.77
C ALA A 134 8.33 16.07 12.78
N THR A 135 7.65 15.62 13.84
CA THR A 135 6.20 15.72 13.97
C THR A 135 5.69 17.09 14.45
N ASP A 136 6.57 17.96 14.97
CA ASP A 136 6.19 19.29 15.48
C ASP A 136 6.33 20.42 14.43
N ALA A 137 7.08 20.20 13.35
CA ALA A 137 7.34 21.23 12.34
C ALA A 137 6.18 21.49 11.35
N TRP A 138 5.06 20.79 11.49
CA TRP A 138 3.93 20.84 10.55
C TRP A 138 2.58 21.17 11.23
N ARG A 139 2.64 21.78 12.42
CA ARG A 139 1.47 22.23 13.21
C ARG A 139 1.31 23.76 13.26
N LEU A 140 1.77 24.47 12.22
CA LEU A 140 1.50 25.89 12.02
C LEU A 140 0.54 26.09 10.85
#